data_AF-A0A7C5VHT1-F1
#
_entry.id   AF-A0A7C5VHT1-F1
#
_cell.length_a   1.000
_cell.length_b   1.000
_cell.length_c   1.000
_cell.angle_alpha   90.00
_cell.angle_beta   90.00
_cell.angle_gamma   90.00
#
_symmetry.space_group_name_H-M   'P 1'
#
loop_
_entity.id
_entity.type
_entity.pdbx_description
1 polymer ?
#
loop_
_entity_poly.entity_id
_entity_poly.type
_entity_poly.pdbx_seq_one_letter_code
_entity_poly.pdbx_strand_id
1 'polypeptide(L)'
;MRKPRFRLQRVLEVKQKIRDLSKIELGKKASEYNLEVAKIKKLQEEKKKAIDSNKTTSSIFDRVLLDNYIQSNEKMQKYQLMDVKKKEIPFQEALKDYLKKDREVKVLEKLKDKVLKDINLENQREEEKGIDEIVSY
;
A
#
# COMPACT_ATOMS: atom_id res chain seq x y z
N MET A 1 30.97 9.35 -29.38
CA MET A 1 30.16 8.35 -28.64
C MET A 1 28.67 8.68 -28.72
N ARG A 2 27.83 7.73 -29.16
CA ARG A 2 26.36 7.88 -29.09
C ARG A 2 25.92 7.68 -27.64
N LYS A 3 25.08 8.58 -27.10
CA LYS A 3 24.56 8.41 -25.73
C LYS A 3 23.78 7.09 -25.63
N PRO A 4 24.06 6.23 -24.63
CA PRO A 4 23.27 5.03 -24.39
C PRO A 4 21.80 5.40 -24.18
N ARG A 5 20.91 4.84 -25.01
CA ARG A 5 19.46 5.08 -24.92
C ARG A 5 18.75 3.77 -24.61
N PHE A 6 18.11 3.71 -23.45
CA PHE A 6 17.16 2.65 -23.14
C PHE A 6 15.91 2.81 -24.01
N ARG A 7 15.69 1.87 -24.94
CA ARG A 7 14.61 1.96 -25.95
C ARG A 7 13.21 2.05 -25.34
N LEU A 8 13.02 1.49 -24.14
CA LEU A 8 11.74 1.49 -23.43
C LEU A 8 11.61 2.62 -22.39
N GLN A 9 12.44 3.65 -22.45
CA GLN A 9 12.42 4.76 -21.47
C GLN A 9 11.03 5.44 -21.39
N ARG A 10 10.39 5.73 -22.54
CA ARG A 10 9.02 6.30 -22.56
C ARG A 10 7.99 5.35 -21.94
N VAL A 11 8.12 4.04 -22.17
CA VAL A 11 7.22 3.04 -21.60
C VAL A 11 7.38 2.99 -20.07
N LEU A 12 8.62 3.02 -19.59
CA LEU A 12 8.94 3.07 -18.16
C LEU A 12 8.30 4.32 -17.51
N GLU A 13 8.46 5.50 -18.10
CA GLU A 13 7.87 6.74 -17.58
C GLU A 13 6.35 6.69 -17.50
N VAL A 14 5.69 6.16 -18.55
CA VAL A 14 4.23 5.98 -18.55
C VAL A 14 3.81 5.00 -17.45
N LYS A 15 4.51 3.87 -17.30
CA LYS A 15 4.22 2.87 -16.26
C LYS A 15 4.44 3.40 -14.86
N GLN A 16 5.47 4.22 -14.63
CA GLN A 16 5.72 4.91 -13.37
C GLN A 16 4.55 5.86 -13.03
N LYS A 17 4.08 6.66 -13.99
CA LYS A 17 2.90 7.52 -13.77
C LYS A 17 1.65 6.71 -13.43
N ILE A 18 1.40 5.60 -14.13
CA ILE A 18 0.26 4.71 -13.85
C ILE A 18 0.36 4.10 -12.45
N ARG A 19 1.56 3.68 -12.03
CA ARG A 19 1.82 3.20 -10.66
C ARG A 19 1.52 4.29 -9.65
N ASP A 20 1.97 5.52 -9.88
CA ASP A 20 1.77 6.63 -8.95
C ASP A 20 0.28 6.97 -8.80
N LEU A 21 -0.49 6.95 -9.91
CA LEU A 21 -1.95 7.08 -9.85
C LEU A 21 -2.60 5.97 -9.02
N SER A 22 -2.17 4.72 -9.20
CA SER A 22 -2.70 3.60 -8.39
C SER A 22 -2.33 3.70 -6.91
N LYS A 23 -1.16 4.29 -6.59
CA LYS A 23 -0.74 4.56 -5.21
C LYS A 23 -1.66 5.58 -4.54
N ILE A 24 -2.06 6.62 -5.28
CA ILE A 24 -3.01 7.62 -4.81
C ILE A 24 -4.39 6.96 -4.55
N GLU A 25 -4.87 6.15 -5.49
CA GLU A 25 -6.12 5.39 -5.35
C GLU A 25 -6.10 4.49 -4.10
N LEU A 26 -5.02 3.72 -3.92
CA LEU A 26 -4.79 2.90 -2.74
C LEU A 26 -4.82 3.73 -1.45
N GLY A 27 -4.17 4.90 -1.44
CA GLY A 27 -4.18 5.80 -0.29
C GLY A 27 -5.58 6.26 0.10
N LYS A 28 -6.43 6.59 -0.89
CA LYS A 28 -7.84 6.95 -0.65
C LYS A 28 -8.62 5.79 -0.03
N LYS A 29 -8.53 4.59 -0.62
CA LYS A 29 -9.24 3.41 -0.12
C LYS A 29 -8.73 2.96 1.25
N ALA A 30 -7.43 3.08 1.50
CA ALA A 30 -6.83 2.81 2.80
C ALA A 30 -7.35 3.78 3.86
N SER A 31 -7.46 5.07 3.54
CA SER A 31 -8.03 6.07 4.45
C SER A 31 -9.48 5.76 4.80
N GLU A 32 -10.32 5.47 3.80
CA GLU A 32 -11.72 5.06 4.02
C GLU A 32 -11.83 3.81 4.90
N TYR A 33 -11.05 2.77 4.61
CA TYR A 33 -11.03 1.54 5.40
C TYR A 33 -10.57 1.79 6.85
N ASN A 34 -9.49 2.55 7.03
CA ASN A 34 -8.95 2.86 8.36
C ASN A 34 -9.91 3.69 9.21
N LEU A 35 -10.71 4.57 8.60
CA LEU A 35 -11.75 5.32 9.31
C LEU A 35 -12.82 4.37 9.89
N GLU A 36 -13.30 3.40 9.10
CA GLU A 36 -14.27 2.43 9.59
C GLU A 36 -13.66 1.50 10.67
N VAL A 37 -12.39 1.12 10.51
CA VAL A 37 -11.64 0.36 11.54
C VAL A 37 -11.47 1.17 12.83
N ALA A 38 -11.27 2.49 12.75
CA ALA A 38 -11.17 3.34 13.93
C ALA A 38 -12.53 3.43 14.67
N LYS A 39 -13.64 3.51 13.94
CA LYS A 39 -14.98 3.52 14.54
C LYS A 39 -15.26 2.24 15.33
N ILE A 40 -14.94 1.05 14.78
CA ILE A 40 -15.16 -0.20 15.50
C ILE A 40 -14.29 -0.29 16.76
N LYS A 41 -13.03 0.18 16.71
CA LYS A 41 -12.16 0.24 17.89
C LYS A 41 -12.75 1.14 18.97
N LYS A 42 -13.28 2.31 18.59
CA LYS A 42 -13.96 3.22 19.52
C LYS A 42 -15.18 2.57 20.17
N LEU A 43 -16.03 1.88 19.41
CA LEU A 43 -17.18 1.15 19.95
C LEU A 43 -16.75 0.04 20.93
N GLN A 44 -15.65 -0.66 20.64
CA GLN A 44 -15.09 -1.69 21.53
C GLN A 44 -14.56 -1.08 22.83
N GLU A 45 -13.89 0.06 22.77
CA GLU A 45 -13.43 0.80 23.95
C GLU A 45 -14.60 1.32 24.79
N GLU A 46 -15.64 1.86 24.16
CA GLU A 46 -16.87 2.31 24.83
C GLU A 46 -17.59 1.14 25.53
N LYS A 47 -17.71 0.00 24.85
CA LYS A 47 -18.27 -1.22 25.45
C LYS A 47 -17.46 -1.67 26.66
N LYS A 48 -16.12 -1.69 26.55
CA LYS A 48 -15.24 -2.08 27.66
C LYS A 48 -15.43 -1.17 28.87
N LYS A 49 -15.47 0.16 28.65
CA LYS A 49 -15.75 1.14 29.71
C LYS A 49 -17.10 0.88 30.37
N ALA A 50 -18.15 0.65 29.59
CA ALA A 50 -19.48 0.35 30.13
C ALA A 50 -19.51 -0.94 30.95
N ILE A 51 -18.82 -2.01 30.50
CA ILE A 51 -18.67 -3.26 31.26
C ILE A 51 -17.95 -3.01 32.59
N ASP A 52 -16.85 -2.26 32.56
CA ASP A 52 -16.06 -1.99 33.77
C ASP A 52 -16.85 -1.11 34.76
N SER A 53 -17.63 -0.14 34.29
CA SER A 53 -18.57 0.62 35.11
C SER A 53 -19.67 -0.27 35.70
N ASN A 54 -20.25 -1.17 34.91
CA ASN A 54 -21.34 -2.03 35.36
C ASN A 54 -20.92 -2.95 36.52
N LYS A 55 -19.65 -3.39 36.53
CA LYS A 55 -19.08 -4.19 37.63
C LYS A 55 -18.99 -3.43 38.96
N THR A 56 -18.79 -2.11 38.91
CA THR A 56 -18.58 -1.27 40.11
C THR A 56 -19.86 -0.59 40.59
N THR A 57 -20.90 -0.54 39.75
CA THR A 57 -22.19 0.05 40.08
C THR A 57 -22.96 -0.76 41.15
N SER A 58 -23.39 -0.08 42.22
CA SER A 58 -24.23 -0.65 43.29
C SER A 58 -25.73 -0.53 43.02
N SER A 59 -26.16 0.44 42.20
CA SER A 59 -27.56 0.69 41.84
C SER A 59 -28.07 -0.32 40.80
N ILE A 60 -29.16 -1.02 41.13
CA ILE A 60 -29.82 -1.98 40.22
C ILE A 60 -30.33 -1.26 38.95
N PHE A 61 -30.87 -0.06 39.09
CA PHE A 61 -31.38 0.72 37.97
C PHE A 61 -30.26 1.08 36.98
N ASP A 62 -29.12 1.53 37.50
CA ASP A 62 -27.96 1.89 36.67
C ASP A 62 -27.36 0.66 35.98
N ARG A 63 -27.38 -0.52 36.63
CA ARG A 63 -26.97 -1.78 35.98
C ARG A 63 -27.84 -2.12 34.79
N VAL A 64 -29.17 -2.03 34.93
CA VAL A 64 -30.11 -2.29 33.83
C VAL A 64 -29.88 -1.32 32.66
N LEU A 65 -29.63 -0.04 32.94
CA LEU A 65 -29.30 0.94 31.91
C LEU A 65 -27.98 0.60 31.18
N LEU A 66 -26.95 0.24 31.94
CA LEU A 66 -25.65 -0.14 31.38
C LEU A 66 -25.74 -1.43 30.55
N ASP A 67 -26.51 -2.43 30.99
CA ASP A 67 -26.74 -3.66 30.25
C ASP A 67 -27.45 -3.38 28.92
N ASN A 68 -28.49 -2.55 28.93
CA ASN A 68 -29.19 -2.12 27.70
C ASN A 68 -28.25 -1.36 26.75
N TYR A 69 -27.39 -0.49 27.29
CA TYR A 69 -26.37 0.21 26.51
C TYR A 69 -25.35 -0.76 25.90
N ILE A 70 -24.85 -1.74 26.67
CA ILE A 70 -23.91 -2.75 26.20
C ILE A 70 -24.52 -3.56 25.05
N GLN A 71 -25.77 -4.01 25.19
CA GLN A 71 -26.48 -4.74 24.13
C GLN A 71 -26.70 -3.89 22.87
N SER A 72 -27.03 -2.60 23.04
CA SER A 72 -27.15 -1.65 21.92
C SER A 72 -25.81 -1.46 21.20
N ASN A 73 -24.73 -1.29 21.97
CA ASN A 73 -23.37 -1.15 21.44
C ASN A 73 -22.95 -2.42 20.67
N GLU A 74 -23.28 -3.62 21.16
CA GLU A 74 -23.03 -4.87 20.42
C GLU A 74 -23.74 -4.92 19.06
N LYS A 75 -24.99 -4.44 19.00
CA LYS A 75 -25.71 -4.31 17.73
C LYS A 75 -25.01 -3.33 16.80
N MET A 76 -24.59 -2.17 17.30
CA MET A 76 -23.83 -1.18 16.52
C MET A 76 -22.50 -1.76 16.01
N GLN A 77 -21.78 -2.52 16.83
CA GLN A 77 -20.53 -3.20 16.41
C GLN A 77 -20.78 -4.18 15.26
N LYS A 78 -21.90 -4.92 15.28
CA LYS A 78 -22.26 -5.83 14.17
C LYS A 78 -22.47 -5.07 12.87
N TYR A 79 -23.22 -3.96 12.89
CA TYR A 79 -23.41 -3.13 11.69
C TYR A 79 -22.10 -2.50 11.21
N GLN A 80 -21.30 -1.97 12.14
CA GLN A 80 -20.01 -1.36 11.82
C GLN A 80 -19.02 -2.38 11.22
N LEU A 81 -19.05 -3.63 11.67
CA LEU A 81 -18.25 -4.71 11.06
C LEU A 81 -18.67 -4.99 9.60
N MET A 82 -19.96 -4.89 9.28
CA MET A 82 -20.41 -5.01 7.89
C MET A 82 -19.86 -3.86 7.03
N ASP A 83 -19.83 -2.64 7.56
CA ASP A 83 -19.29 -1.48 6.84
C ASP A 83 -17.77 -1.55 6.68
N VAL A 84 -17.04 -2.06 7.69
CA VAL A 84 -15.61 -2.38 7.55
C VAL A 84 -15.39 -3.36 6.40
N LYS A 85 -16.16 -4.46 6.34
CA LYS A 85 -16.06 -5.44 5.24
C LYS A 85 -16.36 -4.83 3.86
N LYS A 86 -17.36 -3.94 3.77
CA LYS A 86 -17.67 -3.23 2.52
C LYS A 86 -16.51 -2.35 2.05
N LYS A 87 -15.73 -1.79 2.97
CA LYS A 87 -14.55 -0.97 2.65
C LYS A 87 -13.26 -1.78 2.46
N GLU A 88 -13.20 -2.97 3.06
CA GLU A 88 -12.08 -3.88 2.94
C GLU A 88 -11.90 -4.38 1.50
N ILE A 89 -12.98 -4.76 0.82
CA ILE A 89 -12.92 -5.31 -0.55
C ILE A 89 -12.27 -4.29 -1.52
N PRO A 90 -12.77 -3.04 -1.64
CA PRO A 90 -12.13 -2.04 -2.50
C PRO A 90 -10.68 -1.74 -2.13
N PHE A 91 -10.34 -1.77 -0.84
CA PHE A 91 -8.95 -1.60 -0.39
C PHE A 91 -8.06 -2.74 -0.88
N GLN A 92 -8.50 -4.00 -0.75
CA GLN A 92 -7.76 -5.17 -1.21
C GLN A 92 -7.60 -5.19 -2.74
N GLU A 93 -8.63 -4.76 -3.48
CA GLU A 93 -8.56 -4.62 -4.94
C GLU A 93 -7.54 -3.54 -5.36
N ALA A 94 -7.61 -2.36 -4.74
CA ALA A 94 -6.64 -1.28 -4.99
C ALA A 94 -5.20 -1.69 -4.64
N LEU A 95 -5.02 -2.47 -3.55
CA LEU A 95 -3.71 -2.99 -3.15
C LEU A 95 -3.17 -3.98 -4.19
N LYS A 96 -3.99 -4.91 -4.66
CA LYS A 96 -3.60 -5.87 -5.71
C LYS A 96 -3.23 -5.17 -7.00
N ASP A 97 -4.00 -4.17 -7.42
CA ASP A 97 -3.73 -3.39 -8.61
C ASP A 97 -2.41 -2.59 -8.50
N TYR A 98 -2.18 -1.92 -7.38
CA TYR A 98 -0.92 -1.24 -7.11
C TYR A 98 0.27 -2.20 -7.15
N LEU A 99 0.18 -3.36 -6.50
CA LEU A 99 1.26 -4.35 -6.49
C LEU A 99 1.56 -4.89 -7.88
N LYS A 100 0.53 -5.09 -8.72
CA LYS A 100 0.73 -5.49 -10.12
C LYS A 100 1.51 -4.41 -10.88
N LYS A 101 1.09 -3.15 -10.79
CA LYS A 101 1.74 -2.01 -11.45
C LYS A 101 3.17 -1.78 -10.96
N ASP A 102 3.41 -1.92 -9.66
CA ASP A 102 4.74 -1.83 -9.05
C ASP A 102 5.69 -2.92 -9.58
N ARG A 103 5.20 -4.16 -9.71
CA ARG A 103 5.99 -5.26 -10.32
C ARG A 103 6.38 -4.95 -11.76
N GLU A 104 5.45 -4.44 -12.57
CA GLU A 104 5.73 -4.06 -13.96
C GLU A 104 6.82 -2.99 -14.06
N VAL A 105 6.76 -1.96 -13.20
CA VAL A 105 7.79 -0.91 -13.14
C VAL A 105 9.14 -1.50 -12.73
N LYS A 106 9.20 -2.32 -11.69
CA LYS A 106 10.43 -2.96 -11.22
C LYS A 106 11.10 -3.84 -12.28
N VAL A 107 10.30 -4.53 -13.11
CA VAL A 107 10.83 -5.32 -14.23
C VAL A 107 11.50 -4.41 -15.27
N LEU A 108 10.86 -3.30 -15.62
CA LEU A 108 11.42 -2.33 -16.58
C LEU A 108 12.66 -1.62 -16.05
N GLU A 109 12.70 -1.29 -14.76
CA GLU A 109 13.88 -0.71 -14.11
C GLU A 109 15.06 -1.69 -14.14
N LYS A 110 14.84 -2.96 -13.79
CA LYS A 110 15.87 -4.01 -13.91
C LYS A 110 16.38 -4.19 -15.34
N LEU A 111 15.50 -4.13 -16.33
CA LEU A 111 15.88 -4.21 -17.74
C LEU A 111 16.73 -3.00 -18.15
N LYS A 112 16.37 -1.80 -17.70
CA LYS A 112 17.15 -0.59 -17.94
C LYS A 112 18.55 -0.71 -17.33
N ASP A 113 18.65 -1.15 -16.08
CA ASP A 113 19.93 -1.33 -15.39
C ASP A 113 20.81 -2.36 -16.09
N LYS A 114 20.23 -3.45 -16.57
CA LYS A 114 20.95 -4.46 -17.36
C LYS A 114 21.50 -3.86 -18.65
N VAL A 115 20.67 -3.16 -19.43
CA VAL A 115 21.10 -2.52 -20.68
C VAL A 115 22.22 -1.50 -20.43
N LEU A 116 22.14 -0.73 -19.36
CA LEU A 116 23.20 0.22 -19.01
C LEU A 116 24.52 -0.49 -18.64
N LYS A 117 24.45 -1.59 -17.90
CA LYS A 117 25.64 -2.41 -17.58
C LYS A 117 26.26 -3.00 -18.84
N ASP A 118 25.45 -3.54 -19.74
CA ASP A 118 25.93 -4.15 -20.99
C ASP A 118 26.65 -3.11 -21.86
N ILE A 119 26.09 -1.89 -21.98
CA ILE A 119 26.74 -0.80 -22.74
C ILE A 119 28.03 -0.33 -22.06
N ASN A 120 28.06 -0.24 -20.73
CA ASN A 120 29.28 0.15 -20.02
C ASN A 120 30.40 -0.88 -20.22
N LEU A 121 30.08 -2.17 -20.20
CA LEU A 121 31.03 -3.24 -20.48
C LEU A 121 31.54 -3.20 -21.92
N GLU A 122 30.68 -2.88 -22.88
CA GLU A 122 31.06 -2.73 -24.28
C GLU A 122 32.02 -1.55 -24.48
N ASN A 123 31.71 -0.39 -23.89
CA ASN A 123 32.61 0.78 -23.93
C ASN A 123 33.97 0.47 -23.29
N GLN A 124 34.01 -0.22 -22.16
CA GLN A 124 35.27 -0.61 -21.51
C GLN A 124 36.13 -1.51 -22.42
N ARG A 125 35.51 -2.47 -23.09
CA ARG A 125 36.21 -3.35 -24.04
C ARG A 125 36.70 -2.60 -25.28
N GLU A 126 35.95 -1.62 -25.77
CA GLU A 126 36.40 -0.75 -26.87
C GLU A 126 37.58 0.14 -26.44
N GLU A 127 37.54 0.69 -25.23
CA GLU A 127 38.64 1.49 -24.66
C GLU A 127 39.91 0.64 -24.47
N GLU A 128 39.79 -0.57 -23.90
CA GLU A 128 40.93 -1.50 -23.75
C GLU A 128 41.57 -1.85 -25.09
N LYS A 129 40.76 -2.20 -26.11
CA LYS A 129 41.27 -2.45 -27.46
C LYS A 129 41.99 -1.25 -28.06
N GLY A 130 41.43 -0.05 -27.90
CA GLY A 130 42.06 1.18 -28.38
C GLY A 130 43.40 1.46 -27.70
N ILE A 131 43.53 1.19 -26.40
CA ILE A 131 44.80 1.31 -25.68
C ILE A 131 45.81 0.29 -26.18
N ASP A 132 45.42 -0.98 -26.34
CA ASP A 132 46.30 -2.03 -26.84
C ASP A 132 46.82 -1.74 -28.26
N GLU A 133 45.98 -1.21 -29.14
CA GLU A 133 46.37 -0.78 -30.49
C GLU A 133 47.37 0.38 -30.47
N ILE A 134 47.23 1.34 -29.54
CA ILE A 134 48.16 2.47 -29.38
C ILE A 134 49.50 2.02 -28.81
N VAL A 135 49.51 1.07 -27.87
CA VAL A 135 50.74 0.57 -27.21
C VAL A 135 51.52 -0.40 -28.12
N SER A 136 50.84 -1.05 -29.06
CA SER A 136 51.45 -2.00 -30.01
C SER A 136 52.11 -1.34 -31.24
N TYR A 137 52.00 -0.01 -31.39
CA TYR A 137 52.67 0.80 -32.41
C TYR A 137 53.87 1.56 -31.80
#